data_AF-A0A7S2L227-F1
#
_entry.id   AF-A0A7S2L227-F1
#
_cell.length_a   1.000
_cell.length_b   1.000
_cell.length_c   1.000
_cell.angle_alpha   90.00
_cell.angle_beta   90.00
_cell.angle_gamma   90.00
#
_symmetry.space_group_name_H-M   'P 1'
#
loop_
_entity.id
_entity.type
_entity.pdbx_description
1 polymer ?
#
loop_
_entity_poly.entity_id
_entity_poly.type
_entity_poly.pdbx_seq_one_letter_code
_entity_poly.pdbx_strand_id
1 'polypeptide(L)'
;CTIVAVGKDASATGHPMVSHTDDSGPDTTDIRWIRVPHRKWPKGSTRKLYNWVDGYPRVVAAELSPEYAPVAGQKESVPIGEIPQVEETYAYWDMDYAVQNEVGLSIGESTCTAKTVGWPATPDKPYGYNRAGIEDLSKIALERCATARCAVDTMGAIAVKEG
;
A
#
# COMPACT_ATOMS: atom_id res chain seq x y z
N CYS A 1 -13.98 -1.07 8.23
CA CYS A 1 -13.79 0.17 7.46
C CYS A 1 -15.10 0.59 6.80
N THR A 2 -15.28 1.89 6.56
CA THR A 2 -16.38 2.44 5.74
C THR A 2 -15.83 3.47 4.75
N ILE A 3 -16.09 3.29 3.46
CA ILE A 3 -15.69 4.25 2.41
C ILE A 3 -16.82 5.21 2.03
N VAL A 4 -16.45 6.47 1.80
CA VAL A 4 -17.30 7.48 1.14
C VAL A 4 -16.58 7.99 -0.10
N ALA A 5 -17.20 7.80 -1.26
CA ALA A 5 -16.70 8.30 -2.53
C ALA A 5 -17.72 9.26 -3.15
N VAL A 6 -17.24 10.41 -3.64
CA VAL A 6 -18.05 11.44 -4.28
C VAL A 6 -17.46 11.72 -5.65
N GLY A 7 -18.24 11.48 -6.71
CA GLY A 7 -17.86 11.81 -8.08
C GLY A 7 -17.84 13.32 -8.31
N LYS A 8 -17.02 13.78 -9.27
CA LYS A 8 -16.87 15.23 -9.57
C LYS A 8 -18.19 15.96 -9.82
N ASP A 9 -19.16 15.30 -10.47
CA ASP A 9 -20.45 15.89 -10.83
C ASP A 9 -21.45 15.89 -9.66
N ALA A 10 -21.18 15.11 -8.61
CA ALA A 10 -21.93 15.10 -7.36
C ALA A 10 -21.31 16.02 -6.29
N SER A 11 -20.06 16.45 -6.49
CA SER A 11 -19.32 17.29 -5.55
C SER A 11 -19.67 18.76 -5.73
N ALA A 12 -19.83 19.49 -4.62
CA ALA A 12 -20.01 20.94 -4.63
C ALA A 12 -18.77 21.71 -5.13
N THR A 13 -17.60 21.07 -5.15
CA THR A 13 -16.33 21.69 -5.59
C THR A 13 -15.96 21.36 -7.03
N GLY A 14 -16.72 20.47 -7.70
CA GLY A 14 -16.36 19.97 -9.04
C GLY A 14 -15.16 19.02 -9.05
N HIS A 15 -14.65 18.60 -7.89
CA HIS A 15 -13.55 17.65 -7.75
C HIS A 15 -14.04 16.32 -7.15
N PRO A 16 -13.48 15.17 -7.57
CA PRO A 16 -13.77 13.90 -6.94
C PRO A 16 -13.15 13.85 -5.54
N MET A 17 -13.78 13.11 -4.63
CA MET A 17 -13.30 12.90 -3.26
C MET A 17 -13.44 11.43 -2.88
N VAL A 18 -12.45 10.90 -2.18
CA VAL A 18 -12.50 9.59 -1.53
C VAL A 18 -12.02 9.75 -0.09
N SER A 19 -12.73 9.13 0.84
CA SER A 19 -12.31 9.00 2.24
C SER A 19 -12.77 7.66 2.79
N HIS A 20 -12.10 7.18 3.83
CA HIS A 20 -12.52 5.97 4.52
C HIS A 20 -12.23 6.07 6.02
N THR A 21 -12.99 5.31 6.82
CA THR A 21 -12.59 4.95 8.18
C THR A 21 -11.72 3.70 8.10
N ASP A 22 -10.60 3.72 8.81
CA ASP A 22 -9.70 2.57 8.96
C ASP A 22 -9.98 1.92 10.33
N ASP A 23 -10.66 0.77 10.32
CA ASP A 23 -11.17 0.13 11.53
C ASP A 23 -10.33 -1.11 11.85
N SER A 24 -9.49 -1.06 12.89
CA SER A 24 -8.43 -2.05 13.17
C SER A 24 -8.82 -3.26 14.02
N GLY A 25 -10.10 -3.63 14.01
CA GLY A 25 -10.58 -4.77 14.78
C GLY A 25 -10.15 -4.73 16.26
N PRO A 26 -9.44 -5.76 16.78
CA PRO A 26 -9.00 -5.81 18.18
C PRO A 26 -7.69 -5.04 18.47
N ASP A 27 -6.91 -4.68 17.45
CA ASP A 27 -5.56 -4.13 17.61
C ASP A 27 -5.54 -2.61 17.45
N THR A 28 -4.50 -1.95 17.98
CA THR A 28 -4.32 -0.50 17.80
C THR A 28 -3.57 -0.24 16.51
N THR A 29 -4.18 0.45 15.54
CA THR A 29 -3.51 0.87 14.30
C THR A 29 -2.24 1.67 14.56
N ASP A 30 -1.21 1.42 13.75
CA ASP A 30 -0.10 2.34 13.61
C ASP A 30 -0.60 3.63 12.92
N ILE A 31 -0.75 4.72 13.66
CA ILE A 31 -1.27 5.99 13.13
C ILE A 31 -0.18 6.91 12.55
N ARG A 32 1.06 6.42 12.40
CA ARG A 32 2.12 7.22 11.79
C ARG A 32 1.69 7.63 10.37
N TRP A 33 1.86 8.92 10.05
CA TRP A 33 1.65 9.44 8.72
C TRP A 33 3.00 9.70 8.08
N ILE A 34 3.45 8.77 7.23
CA ILE A 34 4.84 8.72 6.77
C ILE A 34 4.93 9.17 5.32
N ARG A 35 5.96 9.95 5.01
CA ARG A 35 6.21 10.43 3.65
C ARG A 35 7.21 9.51 2.94
N VAL A 36 6.76 8.69 2.00
CA VAL A 36 7.67 7.90 1.15
C VAL A 36 8.17 8.77 -0.01
N PRO A 37 9.45 9.15 -0.06
CA PRO A 37 9.93 10.21 -0.93
C PRO A 37 9.95 9.83 -2.41
N HIS A 38 10.04 10.84 -3.28
CA HIS A 38 10.28 10.66 -4.71
C HIS A 38 11.64 9.98 -4.89
N ARG A 39 11.75 8.99 -5.78
CA ARG A 39 13.01 8.28 -5.97
C ARG A 39 13.26 7.90 -7.42
N LYS A 40 14.54 7.89 -7.77
CA LYS A 40 15.06 7.24 -8.97
C LYS A 40 15.77 5.96 -8.58
N TRP A 41 15.59 4.92 -9.38
CA TRP A 41 16.10 3.59 -9.13
C TRP A 41 17.03 3.16 -10.27
N PRO A 42 18.21 2.58 -9.95
CA PRO A 42 19.06 1.97 -10.96
C PRO A 42 18.33 0.89 -11.77
N LYS A 43 18.76 0.70 -13.01
CA LYS A 43 18.24 -0.38 -13.86
C LYS A 43 18.46 -1.74 -13.19
N GLY A 44 17.39 -2.53 -13.11
CA GLY A 44 17.43 -3.86 -12.48
C GLY A 44 17.11 -3.87 -10.98
N SER A 45 16.81 -2.73 -10.38
CA SER A 45 16.26 -2.67 -9.02
C SER A 45 14.95 -3.45 -8.89
N THR A 46 14.68 -3.95 -7.68
CA THR A 46 13.45 -4.63 -7.31
C THR A 46 12.69 -3.83 -6.23
N ARG A 47 11.38 -4.03 -6.16
CA ARG A 47 10.50 -3.53 -5.10
C ARG A 47 10.07 -4.72 -4.27
N LYS A 48 10.53 -4.75 -3.01
CA LYS A 48 10.14 -5.74 -2.01
C LYS A 48 8.66 -5.64 -1.71
N LEU A 49 8.01 -6.76 -1.42
CA LEU A 49 6.64 -6.84 -0.96
C LEU A 49 6.64 -7.39 0.46
N TYR A 50 5.77 -6.88 1.32
CA TYR A 50 5.75 -7.20 2.74
C TYR A 50 4.39 -7.75 3.15
N ASN A 51 4.39 -8.62 4.17
CA ASN A 51 3.18 -8.87 4.92
C ASN A 51 3.04 -7.75 5.95
N TRP A 52 2.20 -6.76 5.65
CA TRP A 52 1.86 -5.67 6.54
C TRP A 52 1.10 -6.23 7.74
N VAL A 53 1.41 -5.72 8.94
CA VAL A 53 0.78 -6.18 10.18
C VAL A 53 -0.12 -5.10 10.75
N ASP A 54 -1.22 -5.53 11.35
CA ASP A 54 -2.07 -4.66 12.13
C ASP A 54 -1.29 -4.18 13.36
N GLY A 55 -1.17 -2.86 13.50
CA GLY A 55 -0.55 -2.19 14.63
C GLY A 55 0.93 -1.84 14.52
N TYR A 56 1.55 -1.44 15.63
CA TYR A 56 2.89 -0.83 15.61
C TYR A 56 4.04 -1.82 15.88
N PRO A 57 5.09 -1.83 15.04
CA PRO A 57 5.19 -1.16 13.73
C PRO A 57 4.49 -1.99 12.63
N ARG A 58 3.75 -1.34 11.73
CA ARG A 58 3.06 -2.05 10.63
C ARG A 58 4.03 -2.69 9.63
N VAL A 59 5.22 -2.10 9.55
CA VAL A 59 6.40 -2.60 8.85
C VAL A 59 7.64 -1.93 9.44
N VAL A 60 8.77 -2.62 9.38
CA VAL A 60 10.11 -2.04 9.60
C VAL A 60 10.87 -2.20 8.29
N ALA A 61 11.06 -1.08 7.59
CA ALA A 61 11.63 -1.05 6.25
C ALA A 61 12.28 0.31 5.99
N ALA A 62 13.53 0.49 6.48
CA ALA A 62 14.26 1.75 6.32
C ALA A 62 14.41 2.18 4.85
N GLU A 63 14.38 1.21 3.94
CA GLU A 63 14.40 1.44 2.50
C GLU A 63 13.18 2.23 2.02
N LEU A 64 11.99 2.11 2.62
CA LEU A 64 10.80 2.87 2.19
C LEU A 64 10.88 4.33 2.64
N SER A 65 11.21 4.55 3.91
CA SER A 65 11.39 5.89 4.49
C SER A 65 12.26 5.82 5.76
N PRO A 66 13.03 6.88 6.10
CA PRO A 66 13.74 6.93 7.38
C PRO A 66 12.83 6.71 8.60
N GLU A 67 11.56 7.10 8.52
CA GLU A 67 10.56 6.93 9.58
C GLU A 67 10.12 5.47 9.76
N TYR A 68 10.42 4.59 8.80
CA TYR A 68 10.26 3.14 8.91
C TYR A 68 11.54 2.42 9.36
N ALA A 69 12.61 3.16 9.66
CA ALA A 69 13.85 2.55 10.16
C ALA A 69 13.62 1.87 11.53
N PRO A 70 14.35 0.79 11.82
CA PRO A 70 14.23 0.07 13.08
C PRO A 70 14.56 0.97 14.27
N VAL A 71 13.71 0.92 15.29
CA VAL A 71 13.97 1.55 16.60
C VAL A 71 14.02 0.49 17.70
N ALA A 72 14.75 0.77 18.79
CA ALA A 72 14.70 -0.02 20.02
C ALA A 72 14.86 -1.55 19.83
N GLY A 73 15.80 -1.98 18.99
CA GLY A 73 16.08 -3.41 18.76
C GLY A 73 15.13 -4.12 17.80
N GLN A 74 14.23 -3.38 17.13
CA GLN A 74 13.47 -3.89 15.99
C GLN A 74 14.40 -4.45 14.91
N LYS A 75 13.93 -5.48 14.21
CA LYS A 75 14.57 -6.05 13.03
C LYS A 75 13.80 -5.62 11.80
N GLU A 76 14.51 -5.46 10.68
CA GLU A 76 13.88 -5.27 9.37
C GLU A 76 12.86 -6.38 9.10
N SER A 77 11.71 -6.00 8.57
CA SER A 77 10.68 -6.93 8.12
C SER A 77 11.23 -7.79 6.98
N VAL A 78 10.90 -9.08 6.99
CA VAL A 78 11.30 -10.00 5.93
C VAL A 78 10.32 -9.86 4.76
N PRO A 79 10.77 -9.54 3.53
CA PRO A 79 9.90 -9.51 2.37
C PRO A 79 9.28 -10.89 2.09
N ILE A 80 8.03 -10.89 1.64
CA ILE A 80 7.31 -12.09 1.18
C ILE A 80 7.37 -12.28 -0.34
N GLY A 81 7.91 -11.29 -1.05
CA GLY A 81 8.10 -11.32 -2.50
C GLY A 81 8.87 -10.09 -2.99
N GLU A 82 9.19 -10.07 -4.28
CA GLU A 82 9.80 -8.93 -4.95
C GLU A 82 9.29 -8.82 -6.39
N ILE A 83 9.06 -7.59 -6.87
CA ILE A 83 8.72 -7.31 -8.26
C ILE A 83 9.75 -6.39 -8.90
N PRO A 84 9.87 -6.32 -10.23
CA PRO A 84 10.71 -5.32 -10.88
C PRO A 84 10.32 -3.90 -10.46
N GLN A 85 11.32 -3.05 -10.19
CA GLN A 85 11.11 -1.64 -9.88
C GLN A 85 11.09 -0.80 -11.16
N VAL A 86 10.34 0.30 -11.14
CA VAL A 86 10.35 1.32 -12.20
C VAL A 86 11.49 2.31 -12.00
N GLU A 87 11.96 2.96 -13.06
CA GLU A 87 13.11 3.88 -13.00
C GLU A 87 12.87 5.08 -12.07
N GLU A 88 11.63 5.55 -11.96
CA GLU A 88 11.26 6.70 -11.16
C GLU A 88 9.90 6.45 -10.49
N THR A 89 9.81 6.73 -9.20
CA THR A 89 8.59 6.58 -8.41
C THR A 89 8.13 7.91 -7.86
N TYR A 90 6.83 8.18 -7.97
CA TYR A 90 6.23 9.29 -7.30
C TYR A 90 6.32 9.13 -5.79
N ALA A 91 6.38 10.28 -5.19
CA ALA A 91 6.38 10.44 -3.77
C ALA A 91 4.93 10.42 -3.26
N TYR A 92 4.66 9.72 -2.16
CA TYR A 92 3.32 9.66 -1.58
C TYR A 92 3.31 9.70 -0.05
N TRP A 93 2.13 9.91 0.49
CA TRP A 93 1.82 9.81 1.92
C TRP A 93 1.28 8.42 2.24
N ASP A 94 1.85 7.78 3.25
CA ASP A 94 1.56 6.41 3.65
C ASP A 94 0.91 6.36 5.04
N MET A 95 -0.09 5.49 5.14
CA MET A 95 -0.68 4.96 6.37
C MET A 95 -0.81 3.43 6.17
N ASP A 96 -1.85 2.77 6.71
CA ASP A 96 -2.04 1.32 6.47
C ASP A 96 -2.23 1.07 4.97
N TYR A 97 -2.97 1.98 4.32
CA TYR A 97 -3.03 2.12 2.88
C TYR A 97 -2.33 3.40 2.41
N ALA A 98 -1.96 3.43 1.14
CA ALA A 98 -1.43 4.65 0.54
C ALA A 98 -2.53 5.73 0.47
N VAL A 99 -2.22 6.99 0.79
CA VAL A 99 -3.22 8.05 0.95
C VAL A 99 -3.33 8.90 -0.32
N GLN A 100 -2.26 9.61 -0.67
CA GLN A 100 -2.21 10.47 -1.85
C GLN A 100 -0.76 10.70 -2.30
N ASN A 101 -0.53 10.74 -3.62
CA ASN A 101 0.78 11.04 -4.18
C ASN A 101 0.94 12.51 -4.59
N GLU A 102 2.16 12.89 -4.95
CA GLU A 102 2.54 14.27 -5.27
C GLU A 102 1.87 14.85 -6.53
N VAL A 103 1.25 14.00 -7.36
CA VAL A 103 0.48 14.42 -8.54
C VAL A 103 -1.04 14.43 -8.28
N GLY A 104 -1.47 14.24 -7.03
CA GLY A 104 -2.86 14.39 -6.61
C GLY A 104 -3.74 13.15 -6.83
N LEU A 105 -3.15 11.98 -7.08
CA LEU A 105 -3.90 10.72 -7.08
C LEU A 105 -4.07 10.22 -5.65
N SER A 106 -5.31 9.98 -5.23
CA SER A 106 -5.66 9.50 -3.89
C SER A 106 -6.32 8.12 -3.93
N ILE A 107 -6.15 7.35 -2.86
CA ILE A 107 -6.75 6.02 -2.68
C ILE A 107 -7.66 6.04 -1.43
N GLY A 108 -8.80 5.36 -1.53
CA GLY A 108 -9.66 5.03 -0.40
C GLY A 108 -9.93 3.53 -0.42
N GLU A 109 -9.88 2.90 0.75
CA GLU A 109 -10.08 1.46 0.93
C GLU A 109 -11.42 1.19 1.62
N SER A 110 -11.99 0.01 1.37
CA SER A 110 -13.06 -0.52 2.22
C SER A 110 -12.94 -2.03 2.35
N THR A 111 -12.81 -2.48 3.59
CA THR A 111 -12.87 -3.91 3.88
C THR A 111 -14.29 -4.43 3.72
N CYS A 112 -14.44 -5.55 3.00
CA CYS A 112 -15.71 -6.23 2.75
C CYS A 112 -15.58 -7.71 3.12
N THR A 113 -16.68 -8.34 3.52
CA THR A 113 -16.69 -9.79 3.69
C THR A 113 -16.51 -10.49 2.34
N ALA A 114 -15.70 -11.54 2.32
CA ALA A 114 -15.42 -12.31 1.11
C ALA A 114 -15.70 -13.80 1.35
N LYS A 115 -16.15 -14.50 0.30
CA LYS A 115 -16.28 -15.97 0.30
C LYS A 115 -14.94 -16.68 0.14
N THR A 116 -13.96 -15.95 -0.41
CA THR A 116 -12.61 -16.44 -0.70
C THR A 116 -11.62 -15.45 -0.11
N VAL A 117 -10.51 -15.95 0.42
CA VAL A 117 -9.45 -15.13 1.01
C VAL A 117 -8.12 -15.58 0.39
N GLY A 118 -7.36 -14.62 -0.12
CA GLY A 118 -5.97 -14.84 -0.55
C GLY A 118 -5.05 -14.71 0.66
N TRP A 119 -4.56 -15.85 1.18
CA TRP A 119 -3.65 -15.84 2.32
C TRP A 119 -2.23 -15.44 1.91
N PRO A 120 -1.54 -14.62 2.73
CA PRO A 120 -0.20 -14.16 2.40
C PRO A 120 0.79 -15.33 2.41
N ALA A 121 1.80 -15.26 1.55
CA ALA A 121 2.86 -16.26 1.37
C ALA A 121 3.89 -16.21 2.52
N THR A 122 3.43 -16.40 3.75
CA THR A 122 4.27 -16.39 4.96
C THR A 122 4.54 -17.80 5.48
N PRO A 123 5.65 -18.06 6.19
CA PRO A 123 5.99 -19.40 6.69
C PRO A 123 4.93 -20.02 7.62
N ASP A 124 4.18 -19.20 8.37
CA ASP A 124 3.07 -19.62 9.24
C ASP A 124 1.80 -20.00 8.46
N LYS A 125 1.72 -19.66 7.17
CA LYS A 125 0.60 -19.96 6.28
C LYS A 125 1.09 -20.76 5.08
N PRO A 126 1.36 -22.07 5.24
CA PRO A 126 1.92 -22.90 4.16
C PRO A 126 0.98 -23.05 2.94
N TYR A 127 -0.29 -22.67 3.06
CA TYR A 127 -1.30 -22.64 2.00
C TYR A 127 -1.51 -21.25 1.39
N GLY A 128 -0.79 -20.23 1.88
CA GLY A 128 -0.83 -18.87 1.35
C GLY A 128 0.12 -18.71 0.18
N TYR A 129 -0.38 -18.05 -0.88
CA TYR A 129 0.38 -17.81 -2.11
C TYR A 129 0.42 -16.34 -2.49
N ASN A 130 -0.35 -15.48 -1.82
CA ASN A 130 -0.41 -14.06 -2.12
C ASN A 130 0.85 -13.36 -1.60
N ARG A 131 1.62 -12.75 -2.50
CA ARG A 131 2.81 -11.99 -2.16
C ARG A 131 2.57 -10.48 -2.13
N ALA A 132 1.43 -9.99 -2.64
CA ALA A 132 1.06 -8.58 -2.71
C ALA A 132 -0.30 -8.32 -2.05
N GLY A 133 -0.27 -7.94 -0.77
CA GLY A 133 -1.45 -7.46 -0.05
C GLY A 133 -1.98 -6.13 -0.58
N ILE A 134 -3.20 -5.75 -0.21
CA ILE A 134 -3.84 -4.51 -0.67
C ILE A 134 -3.05 -3.26 -0.23
N GLU A 135 -2.33 -3.35 0.88
CA GLU A 135 -1.41 -2.34 1.41
C GLU A 135 -0.28 -2.09 0.41
N ASP A 136 0.42 -3.14 -0.04
CA ASP A 136 1.45 -3.02 -1.09
C ASP A 136 0.85 -2.56 -2.41
N LEU A 137 -0.29 -3.10 -2.83
CA LEU A 137 -0.93 -2.74 -4.10
C LEU A 137 -1.28 -1.24 -4.14
N SER A 138 -1.88 -0.70 -3.07
CA SER A 138 -2.20 0.72 -2.99
C SER A 138 -0.94 1.61 -3.01
N LYS A 139 0.11 1.20 -2.30
CA LYS A 139 1.40 1.91 -2.26
C LYS A 139 2.07 1.91 -3.63
N ILE A 140 2.14 0.76 -4.29
CA ILE A 140 2.70 0.62 -5.64
C ILE A 140 1.91 1.42 -6.67
N ALA A 141 0.58 1.48 -6.54
CA ALA A 141 -0.22 2.34 -7.41
C ALA A 141 0.20 3.80 -7.28
N LEU A 142 0.36 4.30 -6.06
CA LEU A 142 0.78 5.68 -5.83
C LEU A 142 2.23 5.95 -6.21
N GLU A 143 3.13 4.96 -6.11
CA GLU A 143 4.50 5.02 -6.61
C GLU A 143 4.55 5.18 -8.15
N ARG A 144 3.63 4.55 -8.89
CA ARG A 144 3.78 4.35 -10.35
C ARG A 144 2.78 5.12 -11.21
N CYS A 145 1.68 5.60 -10.65
CA CYS A 145 0.56 6.14 -11.42
C CYS A 145 0.21 7.58 -11.10
N ALA A 146 -0.23 8.30 -12.14
CA ALA A 146 -0.80 9.64 -12.03
C ALA A 146 -2.33 9.68 -12.18
N THR A 147 -2.97 8.55 -12.50
CA THR A 147 -4.42 8.48 -12.74
C THR A 147 -5.04 7.27 -12.07
N ALA A 148 -6.33 7.37 -11.73
CA ALA A 148 -7.09 6.27 -11.10
C ALA A 148 -7.16 5.02 -12.00
N ARG A 149 -7.24 5.19 -13.33
CA ARG A 149 -7.25 4.06 -14.26
C ARG A 149 -5.92 3.31 -14.26
N CYS A 150 -4.81 4.05 -14.33
CA CYS A 150 -3.47 3.46 -14.20
C CYS A 150 -3.34 2.68 -12.89
N ALA A 151 -3.83 3.24 -11.77
CA ALA A 151 -3.77 2.59 -10.47
C ALA A 151 -4.51 1.24 -10.47
N VAL A 152 -5.76 1.21 -10.93
CA VAL A 152 -6.56 -0.01 -11.01
C VAL A 152 -5.89 -1.06 -11.89
N ASP A 153 -5.42 -0.67 -13.08
CA ASP A 153 -4.78 -1.59 -14.02
C ASP A 153 -3.45 -2.14 -13.47
N THR A 154 -2.66 -1.29 -12.82
CA THR A 154 -1.37 -1.66 -12.19
C THR A 154 -1.59 -2.61 -11.02
N MET A 155 -2.51 -2.28 -10.11
CA MET A 155 -2.83 -3.11 -8.95
C MET A 155 -3.35 -4.48 -9.41
N GLY A 156 -4.28 -4.51 -10.37
CA GLY A 156 -4.85 -5.75 -10.89
C GLY A 156 -3.80 -6.64 -11.55
N ALA A 157 -2.92 -6.08 -12.38
CA ALA A 157 -1.86 -6.83 -13.03
C ALA A 157 -0.86 -7.44 -12.03
N ILE A 158 -0.50 -6.70 -10.97
CA ILE A 158 0.39 -7.19 -9.92
C ILE A 158 -0.31 -8.28 -9.11
N ALA A 159 -1.56 -8.06 -8.68
CA ALA A 159 -2.32 -9.05 -7.91
C ALA A 159 -2.43 -10.40 -8.65
N VAL A 160 -2.75 -10.39 -9.95
CA VAL A 160 -2.81 -11.62 -10.75
C VAL A 160 -1.46 -12.33 -10.85
N LYS A 161 -0.37 -11.58 -10.92
CA LYS A 161 0.98 -12.14 -11.08
C LYS A 161 1.57 -12.66 -9.77
N GLU A 162 1.30 -11.98 -8.67
CA GLU A 162 1.92 -12.21 -7.36
C GLU A 162 1.05 -13.00 -6.38
N GLY A 163 -0.17 -13.41 -6.79
CA GLY A 163 -0.96 -14.47 -6.13
C GLY A 163 -2.27 -14.00 -5.53
#